data_AF-A0A7W1PBI8-F1
#
_entry.id   AF-A0A7W1PBI8-F1
#
_cell.length_a   1.000
_cell.length_b   1.000
_cell.length_c   1.000
_cell.angle_alpha   90.00
_cell.angle_beta   90.00
_cell.angle_gamma   90.00
#
_symmetry.space_group_name_H-M   'P 1'
#
loop_
_entity.id
_entity.type
_entity.pdbx_description
1 polymer ?
#
loop_
_entity_poly.entity_id
_entity_poly.type
_entity_poly.pdbx_seq_one_letter_code
_entity_poly.pdbx_strand_id
1 'polypeptide(L)'
;MLAFTPLIRVSGDSGTAQAVAEANAIFSTLPMRPPTGEILDFASVNELALPSEGRRAVVDLLRMLGAAAFTLLLLACVTVGHLLLTRGQSRRQEFAIRLALGATRRQLVREPLLEVCVLGCLAGLVAIGIFALMSSALDSLPLMVELSLRPSARVDGFSAALALAFTVLTVAICGIAPAMQAARRDAAEIVARGAGAMELATAKPVWLQAIVVAQVAICVLVVASSSVLIATARNESRAPLGFDPTNVMVARARFSLVSYSEARADGFMVEFAARLSALPQITTARSLREPLDAETLQSRVSRPGSPTERAVFANVVSPTYFDVLRIPLRGRTFEERTRFQAILSQAFADDKTFWDDVDPIGQMLRVPIELNGRIETVIHEVIGVAGDTKYASVRDEGIQLLYVQELTEIGALPVLLVRPEGDAAGLMSTARSVAAQIDGTVPIEIELMDQRLDRHVGPARVLAALMSGISLLAWGVAILGHLRTLFTARGQPHARNRSEDRARRR
;
A
#
# COMPACT_ATOMS: atom_id res chain seq x y z
N MET A 1 27.87 1.65 11.93
CA MET A 1 27.22 0.45 12.49
C MET A 1 26.76 -0.42 11.30
N LEU A 2 27.45 -1.52 11.00
CA LEU A 2 27.22 -2.32 9.79
C LEU A 2 26.46 -3.61 10.16
N ALA A 3 25.17 -3.67 9.84
CA ALA A 3 24.41 -4.92 9.85
C ALA A 3 24.44 -5.49 8.43
N PHE A 4 25.13 -6.62 8.22
CA PHE A 4 25.08 -7.35 6.96
C PHE A 4 23.87 -8.29 6.97
N THR A 5 23.05 -8.26 5.92
CA THR A 5 21.91 -9.17 5.75
C THR A 5 22.18 -10.10 4.56
N PRO A 6 22.64 -11.35 4.79
CA PRO A 6 22.81 -12.32 3.72
C PRO A 6 21.44 -12.82 3.21
N LEU A 7 21.23 -12.78 1.89
CA LEU A 7 20.06 -13.37 1.23
C LEU A 7 20.39 -14.78 0.75
N ILE A 8 19.71 -15.79 1.30
CA ILE A 8 19.90 -17.20 0.94
C ILE A 8 18.64 -17.71 0.23
N ARG A 9 18.83 -18.23 -0.99
CA ARG A 9 17.76 -18.86 -1.76
C ARG A 9 17.69 -20.35 -1.40
N VAL A 10 16.65 -20.75 -0.68
CA VAL A 10 16.42 -22.15 -0.30
C VAL A 10 15.75 -22.88 -1.47
N SER A 11 16.32 -24.01 -1.90
CA SER A 11 15.68 -24.92 -2.87
C SER A 11 14.50 -25.64 -2.22
N GLY A 12 13.38 -25.74 -2.94
CA GLY A 12 12.04 -26.02 -2.42
C GLY A 12 11.79 -27.32 -1.64
N ASP A 13 12.79 -28.20 -1.44
CA ASP A 13 12.62 -29.49 -0.76
C ASP A 13 13.27 -29.55 0.64
N SER A 14 14.05 -28.54 1.05
CA SER A 14 14.68 -28.52 2.38
C SER A 14 13.86 -27.68 3.38
N GLY A 15 13.43 -28.29 4.49
CA GLY A 15 12.71 -27.61 5.56
C GLY A 15 13.49 -26.38 6.08
N THR A 16 12.76 -25.31 6.39
CA THR A 16 13.34 -24.00 6.80
C THR A 16 14.33 -24.10 7.96
N ALA A 17 14.11 -25.03 8.90
CA ALA A 17 15.01 -25.28 10.03
C ALA A 17 16.39 -25.82 9.60
N GLN A 18 16.43 -26.66 8.56
CA GLN A 18 17.67 -27.28 8.08
C GLN A 18 18.51 -26.28 7.27
N ALA A 19 17.86 -25.45 6.45
CA ALA A 19 18.52 -24.36 5.74
C ALA A 19 19.12 -23.32 6.69
N VAL A 20 18.44 -23.02 7.81
CA VAL A 20 18.95 -22.13 8.86
C VAL A 20 20.16 -22.75 9.58
N ALA A 21 20.14 -24.04 9.87
CA ALA A 21 21.26 -24.73 10.50
C ALA A 21 22.51 -24.76 9.60
N GLU A 22 22.34 -25.01 8.30
CA GLU A 22 23.44 -24.99 7.33
C GLU A 22 24.00 -23.57 7.11
N ALA A 23 23.15 -22.55 7.04
CA ALA A 23 23.56 -21.15 6.94
C ALA A 23 24.39 -20.72 8.17
N ASN A 24 23.94 -21.11 9.37
CA ASN A 24 24.67 -20.90 10.63
C ASN A 24 26.05 -21.56 10.62
N ALA A 25 26.13 -22.80 10.14
CA ALA A 25 27.40 -23.52 10.05
C ALA A 25 28.39 -22.83 9.10
N ILE A 26 27.93 -22.37 7.94
CA ILE A 26 28.77 -21.64 6.96
C ILE A 26 29.24 -20.30 7.55
N PHE A 27 28.36 -19.54 8.20
CA PHE A 27 28.73 -18.26 8.80
C PHE A 27 29.72 -18.39 9.95
N SER A 28 29.65 -19.49 10.72
CA SER A 28 30.62 -19.76 11.80
C SER A 28 32.06 -19.94 11.33
N THR A 29 32.26 -20.20 10.02
CA THR A 29 33.58 -20.36 9.39
C THR A 29 34.14 -19.09 8.76
N LEU A 30 33.35 -18.01 8.67
CA LEU A 30 33.80 -16.75 8.10
C LEU A 30 34.63 -15.96 9.15
N PRO A 31 35.77 -15.34 8.76
CA PRO A 31 36.68 -14.65 9.68
C PRO A 31 36.12 -13.32 10.26
N MET A 32 34.88 -12.94 9.94
CA MET A 32 34.25 -11.69 10.39
C MET A 32 33.46 -11.93 11.67
N ARG A 33 34.13 -11.86 12.83
CA ARG A 33 33.46 -11.74 14.14
C ARG A 33 33.07 -10.28 14.37
N PRO A 34 31.79 -9.94 14.61
CA PRO A 34 31.44 -8.62 15.16
C PRO A 34 32.08 -8.46 16.56
N PRO A 35 32.51 -7.24 16.96
CA PRO A 35 33.27 -7.01 18.19
C PRO A 35 32.45 -7.16 19.48
N THR A 36 31.14 -7.38 19.39
CA THR A 36 30.26 -7.67 20.53
C THR A 36 29.86 -9.13 20.49
N GLY A 37 30.17 -9.88 21.54
CA GLY A 37 29.96 -11.33 21.68
C GLY A 37 28.50 -11.80 21.73
N GLU A 38 27.60 -11.17 20.99
CA GLU A 38 26.26 -11.70 20.72
C GLU A 38 26.33 -12.65 19.52
N ILE A 39 26.05 -13.92 19.78
CA ILE A 39 25.76 -14.90 18.74
C ILE A 39 24.41 -14.51 18.14
N LEU A 40 24.40 -13.97 16.92
CA LEU A 40 23.18 -13.69 16.18
C LEU A 40 22.47 -15.01 15.87
N ASP A 41 21.45 -15.33 16.66
CA ASP A 41 20.60 -16.49 16.47
C ASP A 41 19.68 -16.25 15.25
N PHE A 42 19.86 -17.04 14.18
CA PHE A 42 19.11 -16.88 12.92
C PHE A 42 17.60 -17.13 13.06
N ALA A 43 17.11 -17.67 14.18
CA ALA A 43 15.68 -17.68 14.48
C ALA A 43 15.07 -16.26 14.53
N SER A 44 15.88 -15.24 14.85
CA SER A 44 15.50 -13.82 14.83
C SER A 44 15.59 -13.18 13.43
N VAL A 45 16.24 -13.82 12.46
CA VAL A 45 16.43 -13.27 11.09
C VAL A 45 15.15 -13.40 10.26
N ASN A 46 14.21 -14.27 10.66
CA ASN A 46 12.87 -14.27 10.07
C ASN A 46 12.07 -12.99 10.40
N GLU A 47 12.53 -12.18 11.36
CA GLU A 47 11.96 -10.87 11.66
C GLU A 47 12.57 -9.70 10.87
N LEU A 48 13.65 -9.91 10.10
CA LEU A 48 14.43 -8.82 9.49
C LEU A 48 14.47 -8.80 7.96
N ALA A 49 13.65 -9.59 7.26
CA ALA A 49 13.47 -9.45 5.80
C ALA A 49 12.71 -8.16 5.39
N LEU A 50 12.37 -7.31 6.35
CA LEU A 50 11.58 -6.11 6.19
C LEU A 50 12.06 -5.05 7.18
N PRO A 51 12.42 -3.83 6.74
CA PRO A 51 12.35 -2.67 7.63
C PRO A 51 10.99 -2.70 8.31
N SER A 52 10.94 -2.55 9.64
CA SER A 52 9.71 -2.77 10.42
C SER A 52 8.49 -2.00 9.89
N GLU A 53 8.74 -0.88 9.19
CA GLU A 53 7.74 -0.05 8.52
C GLU A 53 7.18 -0.67 7.23
N GLY A 54 8.04 -1.22 6.36
CA GLY A 54 7.61 -1.90 5.13
C GLY A 54 6.74 -3.12 5.42
N ARG A 55 7.04 -3.89 6.48
CA ARG A 55 6.22 -5.05 6.88
C ARG A 55 4.84 -4.63 7.32
N ARG A 56 4.76 -3.59 8.15
CA ARG A 56 3.49 -3.08 8.66
C ARG A 56 2.64 -2.57 7.50
N ALA A 57 3.22 -1.82 6.56
CA ALA A 57 2.52 -1.34 5.38
C ALA A 57 1.95 -2.48 4.52
N VAL A 58 2.73 -3.53 4.23
CA VAL A 58 2.25 -4.68 3.45
C VAL A 58 1.17 -5.47 4.20
N VAL A 59 1.35 -5.71 5.50
CA VAL A 59 0.37 -6.44 6.32
C VAL A 59 -0.94 -5.65 6.42
N ASP A 60 -0.88 -4.35 6.63
CA ASP A 60 -2.08 -3.50 6.72
C ASP A 60 -2.79 -3.40 5.37
N LEU A 61 -2.04 -3.34 4.26
CA LEU A 61 -2.58 -3.44 2.90
C LEU A 61 -3.37 -4.75 2.70
N LEU A 62 -2.76 -5.90 3.06
CA LEU A 62 -3.41 -7.21 2.94
C LEU A 62 -4.64 -7.33 3.84
N ARG A 63 -4.59 -6.78 5.05
CA ARG A 63 -5.74 -6.72 5.96
C ARG A 63 -6.89 -5.90 5.37
N MET A 64 -6.60 -4.73 4.79
CA MET A 64 -7.61 -3.88 4.14
C MET A 64 -8.25 -4.60 2.94
N LEU A 65 -7.44 -5.21 2.07
CA LEU A 65 -7.94 -5.94 0.90
C LEU A 65 -8.77 -7.16 1.32
N GLY A 66 -8.32 -7.91 2.32
CA GLY A 66 -9.05 -9.05 2.89
C GLY A 66 -10.38 -8.64 3.53
N ALA A 67 -10.40 -7.55 4.30
CA ALA A 67 -11.63 -7.02 4.89
C ALA A 67 -12.65 -6.57 3.82
N ALA A 68 -12.19 -5.90 2.77
CA ALA A 68 -13.01 -5.50 1.64
C ALA A 68 -13.58 -6.72 0.88
N ALA A 69 -12.75 -7.72 0.59
CA ALA A 69 -13.18 -8.96 -0.05
C ALA A 69 -14.20 -9.74 0.80
N PHE A 70 -13.98 -9.81 2.12
CA PHE A 70 -14.92 -10.45 3.05
C PHE A 70 -16.26 -9.71 3.12
N THR A 71 -16.23 -8.38 3.11
CA THR A 71 -17.44 -7.55 3.11
C THR A 71 -18.24 -7.74 1.82
N LEU A 72 -17.57 -7.84 0.67
CA LEU A 72 -18.20 -8.21 -0.61
C LEU A 72 -18.85 -9.59 -0.56
N LEU A 73 -18.17 -10.58 0.03
CA LEU A 73 -18.72 -11.91 0.17
C LEU A 73 -20.00 -11.89 1.00
N LEU A 74 -20.00 -11.17 2.13
CA LEU A 74 -21.20 -10.98 2.95
C LEU A 74 -22.32 -10.28 2.17
N LEU A 75 -22.01 -9.24 1.40
CA LEU A 75 -22.97 -8.54 0.57
C LEU A 75 -23.62 -9.46 -0.48
N ALA A 76 -22.82 -10.30 -1.14
CA ALA A 76 -23.28 -11.30 -2.08
C ALA A 76 -24.18 -12.34 -1.38
N CYS A 77 -23.75 -12.85 -0.21
CA CYS A 77 -24.53 -13.79 0.58
C CYS A 77 -25.90 -13.23 0.99
N VAL A 78 -25.94 -11.98 1.45
CA VAL A 78 -27.19 -11.29 1.82
C VAL A 78 -28.10 -11.16 0.60
N THR A 79 -27.55 -10.77 -0.55
CA THR A 79 -28.32 -10.59 -1.79
C THR A 79 -28.93 -11.91 -2.27
N VAL A 80 -28.11 -12.97 -2.34
CA VAL A 80 -28.56 -14.29 -2.77
C VAL A 80 -29.52 -14.89 -1.75
N GLY A 81 -29.23 -14.79 -0.45
CA GLY A 81 -30.11 -15.24 0.62
C GLY A 81 -31.48 -14.58 0.56
N HIS A 82 -31.54 -13.26 0.38
CA HIS A 82 -32.79 -12.53 0.21
C HIS A 82 -33.57 -12.99 -1.04
N LEU A 83 -32.87 -13.28 -2.13
CA LEU A 83 -33.48 -13.79 -3.36
C LEU A 83 -34.06 -15.21 -3.18
N LEU A 84 -33.37 -16.08 -2.45
CA LEU A 84 -33.86 -17.42 -2.14
C LEU A 84 -35.04 -17.38 -1.17
N LEU A 85 -35.04 -16.47 -0.19
CA LEU A 85 -36.16 -16.23 0.71
C LEU A 85 -37.41 -15.76 -0.03
N THR A 86 -37.27 -14.80 -0.94
CA THR A 86 -38.40 -14.30 -1.76
C THR A 86 -38.93 -15.35 -2.72
N ARG A 87 -38.06 -16.15 -3.36
CA ARG A 87 -38.47 -17.31 -4.17
C ARG A 87 -39.18 -18.38 -3.35
N GLY A 88 -38.68 -18.68 -2.15
CA GLY A 88 -39.32 -19.63 -1.22
C GLY A 88 -40.75 -19.24 -0.88
N GLN A 89 -41.04 -17.93 -0.76
CA GLN A 89 -42.41 -17.47 -0.54
C GLN A 89 -43.35 -17.74 -1.74
N SER A 90 -42.87 -17.63 -2.98
CA SER A 90 -43.67 -17.95 -4.17
C SER A 90 -44.00 -19.45 -4.30
N ARG A 91 -43.15 -20.34 -3.76
CA ARG A 91 -43.36 -21.80 -3.76
C ARG A 91 -44.11 -22.32 -2.52
N ARG A 92 -44.59 -21.43 -1.64
CA ARG A 92 -45.31 -21.80 -0.40
C ARG A 92 -46.54 -22.68 -0.65
N GLN A 93 -47.33 -22.37 -1.67
CA GLN A 93 -48.53 -23.16 -2.01
C GLN A 93 -48.16 -24.57 -2.47
N GLU A 94 -47.14 -24.71 -3.30
CA GLU A 94 -46.63 -26.01 -3.76
C GLU A 94 -46.09 -26.85 -2.58
N PHE A 95 -45.35 -26.23 -1.67
CA PHE A 95 -44.84 -26.90 -0.48
C PHE A 95 -45.96 -27.32 0.49
N ALA A 96 -47.00 -26.51 0.67
CA ALA A 96 -48.16 -26.85 1.47
C ALA A 96 -48.93 -28.05 0.88
N ILE A 97 -49.12 -28.10 -0.45
CA ILE A 97 -49.78 -29.22 -1.13
C ILE A 97 -48.95 -30.51 -1.00
N ARG A 98 -47.63 -30.44 -1.22
CA ARG A 98 -46.73 -31.60 -1.08
C ARG A 98 -46.69 -32.13 0.36
N LEU A 99 -46.70 -31.26 1.36
CA LEU A 99 -46.81 -31.65 2.78
C LEU A 99 -48.16 -32.34 3.08
N ALA A 100 -49.26 -31.84 2.52
CA ALA A 100 -50.59 -32.46 2.66
C ALA A 100 -50.66 -33.85 2.01
N LEU A 101 -49.88 -34.09 0.96
CA LEU A 101 -49.73 -35.40 0.31
C LEU A 101 -48.73 -36.34 1.03
N GLY A 102 -48.17 -35.94 2.18
CA GLY A 102 -47.31 -36.78 3.01
C GLY A 102 -45.80 -36.64 2.76
N ALA A 103 -45.35 -35.65 1.99
CA ALA A 103 -43.93 -35.42 1.80
C ALA A 103 -43.23 -35.02 3.12
N THR A 104 -42.03 -35.56 3.36
CA THR A 104 -41.27 -35.25 4.57
C THR A 104 -40.57 -33.89 4.45
N ARG A 105 -40.46 -33.12 5.56
CA ARG A 105 -39.76 -31.81 5.57
C ARG A 105 -38.33 -31.87 5.00
N ARG A 106 -37.67 -33.03 5.14
CA ARG A 106 -36.32 -33.28 4.61
C ARG A 106 -36.30 -33.32 3.07
N GLN A 107 -37.34 -33.85 2.43
CA GLN A 107 -37.47 -33.86 0.97
C GLN A 107 -37.70 -32.44 0.42
N LEU A 108 -38.56 -31.65 1.08
CA LEU A 108 -38.82 -30.27 0.67
C LEU A 108 -37.59 -29.34 0.81
N VAL A 109 -36.70 -29.62 1.76
CA VAL A 109 -35.48 -28.83 1.97
C VAL A 109 -34.33 -29.29 1.06
N ARG A 110 -34.25 -30.58 0.72
CA ARG A 110 -33.15 -31.15 -0.07
C ARG A 110 -33.12 -30.64 -1.51
N GLU A 111 -34.28 -30.54 -2.16
CA GLU A 111 -34.40 -30.12 -3.56
C GLU A 111 -33.84 -28.70 -3.81
N PRO A 112 -34.27 -27.64 -3.09
CA PRO A 112 -33.69 -26.30 -3.27
C PRO A 112 -32.24 -26.19 -2.78
N LEU A 113 -31.82 -26.99 -1.80
CA LEU A 113 -30.41 -27.04 -1.38
C LEU A 113 -29.51 -27.57 -2.50
N LEU A 114 -29.93 -28.62 -3.22
CA LEU A 114 -29.18 -29.14 -4.36
C LEU A 114 -29.09 -28.11 -5.49
N GLU A 115 -30.15 -27.36 -5.75
CA GLU A 115 -30.14 -26.27 -6.74
C GLU A 115 -29.08 -25.20 -6.38
N VAL A 116 -29.03 -24.78 -5.12
CA VAL A 116 -28.03 -23.80 -4.64
C VAL A 116 -26.62 -24.38 -4.65
N CYS A 117 -26.44 -25.66 -4.30
CA CYS A 117 -25.14 -26.33 -4.38
C CYS A 117 -24.59 -26.36 -5.82
N VAL A 118 -25.42 -26.76 -6.80
CA VAL A 118 -25.00 -26.85 -8.21
C VAL A 118 -24.62 -25.45 -8.73
N LEU A 119 -25.45 -24.44 -8.44
CA LEU A 119 -25.14 -23.06 -8.82
C LEU A 119 -23.86 -22.55 -8.15
N GLY A 120 -23.65 -22.87 -6.87
CA GLY A 120 -22.44 -22.51 -6.13
C GLY A 120 -21.18 -23.14 -6.71
N CYS A 121 -21.22 -24.43 -7.05
CA CYS A 121 -20.09 -25.12 -7.68
C CYS A 121 -19.76 -24.55 -9.06
N LEU A 122 -20.77 -24.28 -9.89
CA LEU A 122 -20.57 -23.66 -11.20
C LEU A 122 -19.99 -22.24 -11.07
N ALA A 123 -20.50 -21.44 -10.14
CA ALA A 123 -19.97 -20.11 -9.85
C ALA A 123 -18.51 -20.16 -9.36
N GLY A 124 -18.17 -21.13 -8.50
CA GLY A 124 -16.80 -21.36 -8.03
C GLY A 124 -15.84 -21.74 -9.17
N LEU A 125 -16.26 -22.62 -10.08
CA LEU A 125 -15.46 -22.99 -11.26
C LEU A 125 -15.22 -21.78 -12.18
N VAL A 126 -16.26 -21.00 -12.44
CA VAL A 126 -16.13 -19.77 -13.24
C VAL A 126 -15.22 -18.76 -12.55
N ALA A 127 -15.32 -18.59 -11.22
CA ALA A 127 -14.47 -17.69 -10.46
C ALA A 127 -12.98 -18.10 -10.53
N ILE A 128 -12.68 -19.40 -10.44
CA ILE A 128 -11.31 -19.92 -10.62
C ILE A 128 -10.79 -19.63 -12.03
N GLY A 129 -11.63 -19.81 -13.06
CA GLY A 129 -11.27 -19.50 -14.44
C GLY A 129 -10.97 -18.02 -14.68
N ILE A 130 -11.80 -17.12 -14.12
CA ILE A 130 -11.58 -15.67 -14.17
C ILE A 130 -10.28 -15.30 -13.45
N PHE A 131 -10.04 -15.87 -12.27
CA PHE A 131 -8.81 -15.62 -11.51
C PHE A 131 -7.57 -16.09 -12.29
N ALA A 132 -7.62 -17.26 -12.94
CA ALA A 132 -6.52 -17.78 -13.75
C ALA A 132 -6.24 -16.93 -15.01
N LEU A 133 -7.25 -16.25 -15.56
CA LEU A 133 -7.07 -15.29 -16.65
C LEU A 133 -6.45 -13.98 -16.13
N MET A 134 -6.95 -13.48 -14.99
CA MET A 134 -6.50 -12.23 -14.38
C MET A 134 -5.13 -12.34 -13.69
N SER A 135 -4.71 -13.53 -13.27
CA SER A 135 -3.41 -13.75 -12.62
C SER A 135 -2.25 -13.28 -13.50
N SER A 136 -2.34 -13.50 -14.80
CA SER A 136 -1.35 -13.01 -15.77
C SER A 136 -1.25 -11.47 -15.81
N ALA A 137 -2.37 -10.77 -15.65
CA ALA A 137 -2.40 -9.31 -15.54
C ALA A 137 -1.91 -8.82 -14.18
N LEU A 138 -2.17 -9.58 -13.11
CA LEU A 138 -1.68 -9.30 -11.76
C LEU A 138 -0.16 -9.45 -11.65
N ASP A 139 0.43 -10.42 -12.35
CA ASP A 139 1.89 -10.60 -12.43
C ASP A 139 2.59 -9.41 -13.12
N SER A 140 1.87 -8.72 -14.02
CA SER A 140 2.37 -7.54 -14.73
C SER A 140 2.22 -6.23 -13.95
N LEU A 141 1.44 -6.22 -12.87
CA LEU A 141 1.28 -5.04 -12.03
C LEU A 141 2.55 -4.84 -11.20
N PRO A 142 3.27 -3.72 -11.36
CA PRO A 142 4.39 -3.38 -10.51
C PRO A 142 3.85 -2.99 -9.12
N LEU A 143 3.56 -3.99 -8.28
CA LEU A 143 3.53 -3.82 -6.82
C LEU A 143 4.99 -3.62 -6.36
N MET A 144 5.61 -2.54 -6.85
CA MET A 144 6.94 -2.09 -6.43
C MET A 144 6.81 -1.40 -5.08
N VAL A 145 6.49 -2.18 -4.06
CA VAL A 145 7.10 -1.91 -2.76
C VAL A 145 8.56 -2.36 -2.91
N GLU A 146 9.54 -1.75 -2.24
CA GLU A 146 10.95 -2.20 -2.26
C GLU A 146 11.15 -3.68 -1.92
N LEU A 147 10.10 -4.29 -1.36
CA LEU A 147 9.93 -5.72 -1.37
C LEU A 147 9.75 -6.24 -2.79
N SER A 148 10.74 -6.99 -3.26
CA SER A 148 10.64 -7.88 -4.42
C SER A 148 9.62 -9.02 -4.23
N LEU A 149 8.48 -8.75 -3.59
CA LEU A 149 7.29 -9.56 -3.57
C LEU A 149 6.63 -9.43 -4.95
N ARG A 150 7.12 -10.23 -5.90
CA ARG A 150 6.30 -10.58 -7.05
C ARG A 150 5.12 -11.37 -6.48
N PRO A 151 3.87 -10.88 -6.58
CA PRO A 151 2.74 -11.69 -6.19
C PRO A 151 2.83 -12.96 -7.02
N SER A 152 3.02 -14.11 -6.38
CA SER A 152 2.84 -15.38 -7.06
C SER A 152 1.33 -15.51 -7.26
N ALA A 153 0.81 -15.03 -8.38
CA ALA A 153 -0.61 -15.18 -8.71
C ALA A 153 -0.95 -16.61 -9.19
N ARG A 154 -0.13 -17.60 -8.83
CA ARG A 154 -0.37 -19.01 -9.13
C ARG A 154 -1.50 -19.53 -8.25
N VAL A 155 -2.38 -20.31 -8.86
CA VAL A 155 -3.42 -21.06 -8.15
C VAL A 155 -2.73 -22.23 -7.45
N ASP A 156 -2.21 -21.97 -6.26
CA ASP A 156 -1.66 -23.02 -5.41
C ASP A 156 -2.77 -23.81 -4.71
N GLY A 157 -2.46 -25.02 -4.24
CA GLY A 157 -3.43 -25.89 -3.55
C GLY A 157 -4.10 -25.21 -2.35
N PHE A 158 -3.40 -24.30 -1.66
CA PHE A 158 -3.95 -23.50 -0.57
C PHE A 158 -5.02 -22.51 -1.05
N SER A 159 -4.77 -21.76 -2.12
CA SER A 159 -5.73 -20.80 -2.71
C SER A 159 -6.98 -21.52 -3.22
N ALA A 160 -6.80 -22.69 -3.85
CA ALA A 160 -7.92 -23.54 -4.28
C ALA A 160 -8.73 -24.08 -3.09
N ALA A 161 -8.08 -24.54 -2.03
CA ALA A 161 -8.75 -24.99 -0.80
C ALA A 161 -9.52 -23.86 -0.12
N LEU A 162 -8.95 -22.65 -0.07
CA LEU A 162 -9.59 -21.47 0.49
C LEU A 162 -10.82 -21.05 -0.33
N ALA A 163 -10.72 -21.03 -1.66
CA ALA A 163 -11.84 -20.76 -2.57
C ALA A 163 -12.96 -21.80 -2.40
N LEU A 164 -12.61 -23.08 -2.28
CA LEU A 164 -13.57 -24.14 -1.99
C LEU A 164 -14.25 -23.93 -0.63
N ALA A 165 -13.49 -23.61 0.41
CA ALA A 165 -14.02 -23.34 1.75
C ALA A 165 -15.01 -22.17 1.74
N PHE A 166 -14.69 -21.06 1.08
CA PHE A 166 -15.60 -19.92 0.93
C PHE A 166 -16.84 -20.26 0.09
N THR A 167 -16.71 -21.10 -0.94
CA THR A 167 -17.85 -21.56 -1.75
C THR A 167 -18.81 -22.38 -0.89
N VAL A 168 -18.29 -23.34 -0.13
CA VAL A 168 -19.07 -24.17 0.80
C VAL A 168 -19.74 -23.30 1.87
N LEU A 169 -19.01 -22.35 2.45
CA LEU A 169 -19.55 -21.41 3.43
C LEU A 169 -20.69 -20.57 2.86
N THR A 170 -20.52 -20.05 1.63
CA THR A 170 -21.54 -19.26 0.92
C THR A 170 -22.80 -20.07 0.68
N VAL A 171 -22.67 -21.30 0.16
CA VAL A 171 -23.79 -22.22 -0.08
C VAL A 171 -24.48 -22.60 1.23
N ALA A 172 -23.73 -22.82 2.30
CA ALA A 172 -24.28 -23.11 3.62
C ALA A 172 -25.10 -21.94 4.16
N ILE A 173 -24.53 -20.72 4.18
CA ILE A 173 -25.21 -19.51 4.66
C ILE A 173 -26.46 -19.21 3.82
N CYS A 174 -26.31 -19.21 2.49
CA CYS A 174 -27.38 -18.83 1.57
C CYS A 174 -28.45 -19.91 1.41
N GLY A 175 -28.10 -21.19 1.51
CA GLY A 175 -29.01 -22.31 1.27
C GLY A 175 -29.73 -22.78 2.53
N ILE A 176 -29.01 -22.91 3.65
CA ILE A 176 -29.56 -23.51 4.88
C ILE A 176 -30.48 -22.53 5.60
N ALA A 177 -30.09 -21.26 5.72
CA ALA A 177 -30.88 -20.27 6.47
C ALA A 177 -32.30 -20.06 5.89
N PRO A 178 -32.49 -19.89 4.56
CA PRO A 178 -33.83 -19.78 3.97
C PRO A 178 -34.63 -21.08 4.04
N ALA A 179 -33.97 -22.22 3.81
CA ALA A 179 -34.65 -23.51 3.83
C ALA A 179 -35.17 -23.87 5.23
N MET A 180 -34.41 -23.56 6.28
CA MET A 180 -34.86 -23.72 7.67
C MET A 180 -36.01 -22.77 8.02
N GLN A 181 -36.00 -21.53 7.53
CA GLN A 181 -37.11 -20.60 7.76
C GLN A 181 -38.40 -21.03 7.05
N ALA A 182 -38.30 -21.46 5.78
CA ALA A 182 -39.43 -22.01 5.03
C ALA A 182 -40.03 -23.25 5.71
N ALA A 183 -39.19 -24.11 6.28
CA ALA A 183 -39.62 -25.31 7.00
C ALA A 183 -40.22 -25.04 8.39
N ARG A 184 -39.93 -23.88 9.01
CA ARG A 184 -40.40 -23.53 10.36
C ARG A 184 -41.77 -22.84 10.37
N ARG A 185 -42.13 -22.05 9.35
CA ARG A 185 -43.26 -21.10 9.47
C ARG A 185 -44.64 -21.54 8.96
N ASP A 186 -44.81 -22.62 8.20
CA ASP A 186 -46.05 -22.71 7.39
C ASP A 186 -46.81 -24.04 7.34
N ALA A 187 -46.41 -25.08 8.08
CA ALA A 187 -47.20 -26.32 8.05
C ALA A 187 -48.46 -26.25 8.94
N ALA A 188 -48.36 -25.64 10.13
CA ALA A 188 -49.47 -25.63 11.10
C ALA A 188 -50.44 -24.46 10.89
N GLU A 189 -49.94 -23.29 10.45
CA GLU A 189 -50.75 -22.07 10.35
C GLU A 189 -51.57 -22.00 9.04
N ILE A 190 -51.06 -22.59 7.95
CA ILE A 190 -51.75 -22.64 6.64
C ILE A 190 -52.95 -23.60 6.65
N VAL A 191 -52.83 -24.76 7.30
CA VAL A 191 -53.94 -25.72 7.45
C VAL A 191 -55.01 -25.18 8.41
N ALA A 192 -54.62 -24.43 9.44
CA ALA A 192 -55.53 -23.90 10.45
C ALA A 192 -56.38 -22.70 10.00
N ARG A 193 -55.95 -21.91 8.99
CA ARG A 193 -56.58 -20.61 8.68
C ARG A 193 -57.40 -20.53 7.39
N GLY A 194 -57.35 -21.55 6.51
CA GLY A 194 -58.15 -21.57 5.29
C GLY A 194 -57.82 -20.45 4.29
N ALA A 195 -58.23 -20.62 3.03
CA ALA A 195 -57.83 -19.78 1.90
C ALA A 195 -58.23 -18.29 2.00
N GLY A 196 -59.12 -17.91 2.92
CA GLY A 196 -59.69 -16.56 3.04
C GLY A 196 -58.90 -15.56 3.91
N ALA A 197 -58.02 -16.01 4.80
CA ALA A 197 -57.23 -15.10 5.67
C ALA A 197 -55.91 -14.63 5.02
N MET A 198 -55.68 -15.00 3.75
CA MET A 198 -54.39 -14.88 3.06
C MET A 198 -53.98 -13.43 2.74
N GLU A 199 -54.93 -12.49 2.69
CA GLU A 199 -54.68 -11.12 2.21
C GLU A 199 -54.05 -10.21 3.29
N LEU A 200 -54.30 -10.45 4.58
CA LEU A 200 -53.87 -9.57 5.68
C LEU A 200 -52.46 -9.84 6.22
N ALA A 201 -51.83 -10.95 5.85
CA ALA A 201 -50.48 -11.35 6.33
C ALA A 201 -49.34 -10.98 5.37
N THR A 202 -49.60 -10.11 4.38
CA THR A 202 -48.68 -9.75 3.30
C THR A 202 -47.64 -8.67 3.66
N ALA A 203 -47.56 -8.27 4.94
CA ALA A 203 -46.51 -7.36 5.39
C ALA A 203 -45.14 -8.08 5.35
N LYS A 204 -44.23 -7.59 4.49
CA LYS A 204 -42.83 -8.05 4.49
C LYS A 204 -42.28 -7.94 5.92
N PRO A 205 -41.69 -9.00 6.48
CA PRO A 205 -41.23 -8.95 7.86
C PRO A 205 -40.13 -7.90 8.02
N VAL A 206 -40.21 -7.09 9.08
CA VAL A 206 -39.36 -5.91 9.36
C VAL A 206 -37.85 -6.23 9.29
N TRP A 207 -37.44 -7.45 9.66
CA TRP A 207 -36.04 -7.87 9.59
C TRP A 207 -35.49 -7.96 8.14
N LEU A 208 -36.33 -8.28 7.15
CA LEU A 208 -35.92 -8.24 5.73
C LEU A 208 -35.66 -6.80 5.26
N GLN A 209 -36.45 -5.84 5.75
CA GLN A 209 -36.22 -4.42 5.48
C GLN A 209 -34.94 -3.94 6.15
N ALA A 210 -34.68 -4.35 7.39
CA ALA A 210 -33.44 -4.04 8.09
C ALA A 210 -32.20 -4.59 7.35
N ILE A 211 -32.27 -5.81 6.80
CA ILE A 211 -31.20 -6.40 5.98
C ILE A 211 -30.93 -5.55 4.73
N VAL A 212 -31.98 -5.10 4.04
CA VAL A 212 -31.82 -4.26 2.84
C VAL A 212 -31.21 -2.90 3.19
N VAL A 213 -31.64 -2.28 4.30
CA VAL A 213 -31.04 -1.02 4.78
C VAL A 213 -29.56 -1.21 5.14
N ALA A 214 -29.23 -2.29 5.86
CA ALA A 214 -27.84 -2.62 6.19
C ALA A 214 -26.99 -2.86 4.93
N GLN A 215 -27.55 -3.55 3.93
CA GLN A 215 -26.91 -3.79 2.64
C GLN A 215 -26.56 -2.47 1.93
N VAL A 216 -27.52 -1.55 1.83
CA VAL A 216 -27.31 -0.23 1.22
C VAL A 216 -26.27 0.57 2.01
N ALA A 217 -26.36 0.58 3.34
CA ALA A 217 -25.41 1.28 4.20
C ALA A 217 -23.97 0.78 3.99
N ILE A 218 -23.76 -0.54 3.90
CA ILE A 218 -22.45 -1.15 3.62
C ILE A 218 -21.95 -0.73 2.23
N CYS A 219 -22.81 -0.72 1.20
CA CYS A 219 -22.41 -0.30 -0.14
C CYS A 219 -21.97 1.17 -0.17
N VAL A 220 -22.74 2.05 0.47
CA VAL A 220 -22.40 3.47 0.58
C VAL A 220 -21.07 3.65 1.30
N LEU A 221 -20.85 2.90 2.39
CA LEU A 221 -19.59 2.94 3.14
C LEU A 221 -18.39 2.51 2.30
N VAL A 222 -18.49 1.41 1.55
CA VAL A 222 -17.42 0.90 0.68
C VAL A 222 -17.12 1.85 -0.48
N VAL A 223 -18.16 2.41 -1.12
CA VAL A 223 -17.98 3.40 -2.20
C VAL A 223 -17.35 4.68 -1.66
N ALA A 224 -17.79 5.15 -0.49
CA ALA A 224 -17.22 6.33 0.16
C ALA A 224 -15.75 6.12 0.53
N SER A 225 -15.39 4.98 1.14
CA SER A 225 -14.00 4.68 1.51
C SER A 225 -13.10 4.56 0.29
N SER A 226 -13.57 3.90 -0.79
CA SER A 226 -12.83 3.85 -2.06
C SER A 226 -12.66 5.23 -2.68
N SER A 227 -13.67 6.09 -2.62
CA SER A 227 -13.60 7.45 -3.17
C SER A 227 -12.57 8.30 -2.44
N VAL A 228 -12.51 8.20 -1.11
CA VAL A 228 -11.48 8.86 -0.30
C VAL A 228 -10.09 8.35 -0.66
N LEU A 229 -9.89 7.03 -0.78
CA LEU A 229 -8.60 6.45 -1.19
C LEU A 229 -8.13 6.95 -2.56
N ILE A 230 -9.03 7.04 -3.54
CA ILE A 230 -8.72 7.60 -4.87
C ILE A 230 -8.34 9.08 -4.75
N ALA A 231 -9.10 9.84 -3.97
CA ALA A 231 -8.82 11.26 -3.75
C ALA A 231 -7.45 11.45 -3.08
N THR A 232 -7.13 10.65 -2.06
CA THR A 232 -5.82 10.67 -1.38
C THR A 232 -4.69 10.31 -2.35
N ALA A 233 -4.81 9.24 -3.13
CA ALA A 233 -3.79 8.84 -4.11
C ALA A 233 -3.57 9.92 -5.19
N ARG A 234 -4.65 10.59 -5.64
CA ARG A 234 -4.56 11.73 -6.57
C ARG A 234 -3.88 12.94 -5.92
N ASN A 235 -4.22 13.23 -4.66
CA ASN A 235 -3.65 14.35 -3.93
C ASN A 235 -2.14 14.14 -3.71
N GLU A 236 -1.72 12.95 -3.30
CA GLU A 236 -0.30 12.59 -3.16
C GLU A 236 0.45 12.73 -4.49
N SER A 237 -0.14 12.30 -5.61
CA SER A 237 0.51 12.41 -6.92
C SER A 237 0.67 13.85 -7.43
N ARG A 238 -0.07 14.81 -6.86
CA ARG A 238 -0.07 16.22 -7.28
C ARG A 238 0.46 17.14 -6.19
N ALA A 239 0.88 16.59 -5.05
CA ALA A 239 1.39 17.37 -3.95
C ALA A 239 2.64 18.13 -4.42
N PRO A 240 2.74 19.44 -4.14
CA PRO A 240 3.95 20.18 -4.47
C PRO A 240 5.11 19.58 -3.68
N LEU A 241 6.11 19.07 -4.41
CA LEU A 241 7.26 18.41 -3.80
C LEU A 241 8.28 19.41 -3.23
N GLY A 242 8.21 20.68 -3.66
CA GLY A 242 9.19 21.71 -3.33
C GLY A 242 10.47 21.67 -4.18
N PHE A 243 10.61 20.64 -5.01
CA PHE A 243 11.68 20.47 -5.99
C PHE A 243 11.11 19.95 -7.32
N ASP A 244 11.87 20.09 -8.41
CA ASP A 244 11.50 19.60 -9.74
C ASP A 244 12.14 18.23 -10.03
N PRO A 245 11.39 17.12 -9.97
CA PRO A 245 11.92 15.79 -10.27
C PRO A 245 12.08 15.53 -11.77
N THR A 246 11.55 16.40 -12.64
CA THR A 246 11.49 16.18 -14.07
C THR A 246 12.90 16.15 -14.67
N ASN A 247 13.19 15.11 -15.45
CA ASN A 247 14.46 14.97 -16.16
C ASN A 247 15.69 14.97 -15.24
N VAL A 248 15.58 14.37 -14.05
CA VAL A 248 16.69 14.18 -13.11
C VAL A 248 17.00 12.69 -13.03
N MET A 249 18.25 12.33 -13.33
CA MET A 249 18.80 11.00 -13.11
C MET A 249 19.40 10.93 -11.71
N VAL A 250 19.09 9.85 -10.99
CA VAL A 250 19.68 9.54 -9.68
C VAL A 250 20.57 8.32 -9.84
N ALA A 251 21.84 8.46 -9.49
CA ALA A 251 22.79 7.36 -9.41
C ALA A 251 23.21 7.17 -7.95
N ARG A 252 22.88 6.01 -7.36
CA ARG A 252 23.21 5.65 -5.98
C ARG A 252 24.24 4.53 -5.98
N ALA A 253 25.42 4.80 -5.44
CA ALA A 253 26.48 3.81 -5.28
C ALA A 253 26.32 3.05 -3.95
N ARG A 254 26.40 1.71 -4.01
CA ARG A 254 26.25 0.82 -2.85
C ARG A 254 27.61 0.36 -2.31
N PHE A 255 28.40 1.29 -1.78
CA PHE A 255 29.75 1.00 -1.26
C PHE A 255 29.79 -0.03 -0.13
N SER A 256 28.71 -0.11 0.68
CA SER A 256 28.58 -1.06 1.78
C SER A 256 28.59 -2.52 1.32
N LEU A 257 28.23 -2.81 0.06
CA LEU A 257 28.19 -4.17 -0.48
C LEU A 257 29.58 -4.72 -0.84
N VAL A 258 30.58 -3.86 -0.99
CA VAL A 258 31.92 -4.23 -1.50
C VAL A 258 33.05 -3.86 -0.54
N SER A 259 32.73 -3.56 0.74
CA SER A 259 33.69 -3.16 1.77
C SER A 259 34.66 -2.06 1.28
N TYR A 260 34.11 -1.08 0.55
CA TYR A 260 34.86 0.05 0.02
C TYR A 260 35.31 0.96 1.18
N SER A 261 36.57 1.40 1.18
CA SER A 261 37.01 2.38 2.18
C SER A 261 36.38 3.75 1.88
N GLU A 262 36.08 4.52 2.94
CA GLU A 262 35.41 5.82 2.82
C GLU A 262 36.17 6.81 1.92
N ALA A 263 37.50 6.89 2.08
CA ALA A 263 38.34 7.75 1.24
C ALA A 263 38.32 7.35 -0.25
N ARG A 264 38.25 6.04 -0.56
CA ARG A 264 38.08 5.59 -1.95
C ARG A 264 36.68 5.87 -2.45
N ALA A 265 35.67 5.71 -1.62
CA ALA A 265 34.27 5.95 -1.99
C ALA A 265 34.05 7.44 -2.34
N ASP A 266 34.66 8.37 -1.59
CA ASP A 266 34.63 9.78 -1.94
C ASP A 266 35.33 10.04 -3.27
N GLY A 267 36.56 9.53 -3.42
CA GLY A 267 37.33 9.68 -4.66
C GLY A 267 36.57 9.17 -5.88
N PHE A 268 35.91 8.02 -5.76
CA PHE A 268 35.01 7.49 -6.78
C PHE A 268 33.89 8.47 -7.12
N MET A 269 33.18 8.99 -6.12
CA MET A 269 32.04 9.90 -6.36
C MET A 269 32.47 11.26 -6.90
N VAL A 270 33.61 11.79 -6.46
CA VAL A 270 34.22 13.02 -6.99
C VAL A 270 34.58 12.84 -8.46
N GLU A 271 35.27 11.75 -8.80
CA GLU A 271 35.67 11.47 -10.18
C GLU A 271 34.46 11.18 -11.06
N PHE A 272 33.47 10.43 -10.55
CA PHE A 272 32.23 10.14 -11.27
C PHE A 272 31.43 11.40 -11.58
N ALA A 273 31.28 12.30 -10.61
CA ALA A 273 30.66 13.60 -10.81
C ALA A 273 31.44 14.43 -11.85
N ALA A 274 32.77 14.50 -11.74
CA ALA A 274 33.62 15.28 -12.64
C ALA A 274 33.58 14.78 -14.10
N ARG A 275 33.59 13.46 -14.33
CA ARG A 275 33.50 12.90 -15.68
C ARG A 275 32.13 13.15 -16.33
N LEU A 276 31.06 13.14 -15.54
CA LEU A 276 29.72 13.43 -16.05
C LEU A 276 29.48 14.92 -16.28
N SER A 277 30.01 15.80 -15.42
CA SER A 277 29.92 17.25 -15.61
C SER A 277 30.79 17.76 -16.75
N ALA A 278 31.81 17.00 -17.16
CA ALA A 278 32.61 17.31 -18.36
C ALA A 278 31.84 17.12 -19.68
N LEU A 279 30.71 16.40 -19.66
CA LEU A 279 29.83 16.30 -20.82
C LEU A 279 29.08 17.63 -21.01
N PRO A 280 28.86 18.06 -22.26
CA PRO A 280 28.17 19.32 -22.52
C PRO A 280 26.74 19.28 -21.97
N GLN A 281 26.30 20.39 -21.38
CA GLN A 281 24.92 20.61 -20.92
C GLN A 281 24.46 19.68 -19.79
N ILE A 282 25.37 19.28 -18.89
CA ILE A 282 25.05 18.45 -17.72
C ILE A 282 25.39 19.19 -16.42
N THR A 283 24.42 19.27 -15.52
CA THR A 283 24.64 19.74 -14.15
C THR A 283 24.56 18.56 -13.19
N THR A 284 25.57 18.40 -12.35
CA THR A 284 25.66 17.31 -11.36
C THR A 284 25.65 17.87 -9.94
N ALA A 285 25.01 17.17 -9.02
CA ALA A 285 25.06 17.46 -7.59
C ALA A 285 25.24 16.17 -6.78
N ARG A 286 26.08 16.21 -5.75
CA ARG A 286 26.28 15.11 -4.82
C ARG A 286 25.44 15.34 -3.57
N SER A 287 24.89 14.27 -3.00
CA SER A 287 24.23 14.32 -1.69
C SER A 287 24.44 13.05 -0.88
N LEU A 288 24.26 13.16 0.43
CA LEU A 288 24.28 12.02 1.33
C LEU A 288 23.01 11.19 1.13
N ARG A 289 21.87 11.87 1.03
CA ARG A 289 20.55 11.30 0.80
C ARG A 289 19.88 11.99 -0.38
N GLU A 290 19.19 11.22 -1.20
CA GLU A 290 18.23 11.74 -2.16
C GLU A 290 16.94 12.21 -1.45
N PRO A 291 16.17 13.14 -2.05
CA PRO A 291 14.81 13.41 -1.58
C PRO A 291 13.95 12.14 -1.59
N LEU A 292 13.08 12.01 -0.58
CA LEU A 292 12.18 10.87 -0.37
C LEU A 292 12.93 9.55 -0.10
N ASP A 293 14.10 9.60 0.55
CA ASP A 293 14.77 8.42 1.11
C ASP A 293 14.23 8.15 2.53
N ALA A 294 13.74 6.93 2.80
CA ALA A 294 13.18 6.56 4.10
C ALA A 294 14.24 6.52 5.23
N GLU A 295 15.52 6.47 4.86
CA GLU A 295 16.65 6.43 5.80
C GLU A 295 17.22 7.84 6.10
N THR A 296 16.33 8.79 6.39
CA THR A 296 16.73 10.18 6.64
C THR A 296 17.63 10.34 7.87
N LEU A 297 18.66 11.19 7.76
CA LEU A 297 19.51 11.57 8.89
C LEU A 297 18.80 12.62 9.75
N GLN A 298 18.89 12.47 11.07
CA GLN A 298 18.44 13.47 12.04
C GLN A 298 19.64 14.06 12.77
N SER A 299 19.58 15.35 13.07
CA SER A 299 20.54 16.05 13.92
C SER A 299 19.81 16.88 14.97
N ARG A 300 20.46 17.15 16.09
CA ARG A 300 19.94 18.03 17.14
C ARG A 300 20.73 19.32 17.13
N VAL A 301 20.06 20.43 16.83
CA VAL A 301 20.70 21.73 16.70
C VAL A 301 20.29 22.69 17.81
N SER A 302 21.16 23.62 18.16
CA SER A 302 20.87 24.66 19.15
C SER A 302 21.50 25.99 18.76
N ARG A 303 20.98 27.10 19.28
CA ARG A 303 21.64 28.41 19.12
C ARG A 303 22.74 28.58 20.16
N PRO A 304 23.88 29.24 19.84
CA PRO A 304 24.88 29.60 20.82
C PRO A 304 24.28 30.38 22.00
N GLY A 305 24.52 29.90 23.22
CA GLY A 305 24.00 30.53 24.44
C GLY A 305 22.54 30.19 24.77
N SER A 306 21.84 29.41 23.93
CA SER A 306 20.49 28.91 24.22
C SER A 306 20.54 27.43 24.63
N PRO A 307 19.83 27.02 25.70
CA PRO A 307 19.68 25.61 26.06
C PRO A 307 18.64 24.89 25.18
N THR A 308 17.94 25.61 24.29
CA THR A 308 16.89 25.04 23.45
C THR A 308 17.51 24.22 22.31
N GLU A 309 17.35 22.91 22.39
CA GLU A 309 17.69 21.99 21.30
C GLU A 309 16.46 21.72 20.42
N ARG A 310 16.71 21.54 19.12
CA ARG A 310 15.69 21.17 18.14
C ARG A 310 16.18 19.98 17.32
N ALA A 311 15.38 18.92 17.28
CA ALA A 311 15.61 17.82 16.36
C ALA A 311 15.16 18.25 14.96
N VAL A 312 16.06 18.17 14.00
CA VAL A 312 15.84 18.50 12.59
C VAL A 312 16.33 17.36 11.73
N PHE A 313 15.75 17.20 10.54
CA PHE A 313 16.37 16.37 9.53
C PHE A 313 17.59 17.07 8.97
N ALA A 314 18.58 16.30 8.54
CA ALA A 314 19.80 16.83 7.99
C ALA A 314 20.17 16.13 6.68
N ASN A 315 20.75 16.88 5.75
CA ASN A 315 21.33 16.35 4.53
C ASN A 315 22.67 17.01 4.24
N VAL A 316 23.65 16.22 3.82
CA VAL A 316 24.92 16.74 3.33
C VAL A 316 24.82 16.87 1.81
N VAL A 317 25.05 18.07 1.29
CA VAL A 317 24.81 18.37 -0.14
C VAL A 317 25.95 19.19 -0.74
N SER A 318 26.20 18.99 -2.03
CA SER A 318 27.11 19.84 -2.80
C SER A 318 26.47 21.20 -3.15
N PRO A 319 27.27 22.24 -3.45
CA PRO A 319 26.78 23.57 -3.86
C PRO A 319 25.69 23.60 -4.92
N THR A 320 25.80 22.76 -5.94
CA THR A 320 24.90 22.68 -7.11
C THR A 320 23.59 21.94 -6.83
N TYR A 321 23.37 21.44 -5.61
CA TYR A 321 22.20 20.64 -5.26
C TYR A 321 20.88 21.38 -5.47
N PHE A 322 20.81 22.64 -5.01
CA PHE A 322 19.61 23.46 -5.14
C PHE A 322 19.31 23.81 -6.60
N ASP A 323 20.34 23.97 -7.44
CA ASP A 323 20.19 24.23 -8.87
C ASP A 323 19.70 22.99 -9.63
N VAL A 324 20.30 21.82 -9.36
CA VAL A 324 19.90 20.54 -9.97
C VAL A 324 18.46 20.18 -9.62
N LEU A 325 18.01 20.47 -8.41
CA LEU A 325 16.64 20.21 -7.98
C LEU A 325 15.69 21.40 -8.17
N ARG A 326 16.21 22.55 -8.63
CA ARG A 326 15.47 23.81 -8.81
C ARG A 326 14.70 24.23 -7.55
N ILE A 327 15.32 24.05 -6.39
CA ILE A 327 14.76 24.46 -5.10
C ILE A 327 14.98 25.98 -4.96
N PRO A 328 13.92 26.78 -4.74
CA PRO A 328 14.08 28.22 -4.58
C PRO A 328 14.88 28.54 -3.32
N LEU A 329 15.80 29.50 -3.40
CA LEU A 329 16.70 29.87 -2.31
C LEU A 329 16.62 31.38 -2.02
N ARG A 330 16.50 31.74 -0.74
CA ARG A 330 16.72 33.08 -0.21
C ARG A 330 18.10 33.14 0.44
N GLY A 331 18.94 34.10 0.05
CA GLY A 331 20.32 34.21 0.54
C GLY A 331 21.32 33.66 -0.47
N ARG A 332 22.35 32.95 0.00
CA ARG A 332 23.43 32.41 -0.85
C ARG A 332 23.49 30.88 -0.76
N THR A 333 23.91 30.24 -1.85
CA THR A 333 24.24 28.80 -1.85
C THR A 333 25.65 28.58 -1.31
N PHE A 334 26.02 27.32 -1.08
CA PHE A 334 27.35 26.94 -0.62
C PHE A 334 28.44 27.27 -1.66
N GLU A 335 29.65 27.55 -1.18
CA GLU A 335 30.85 27.67 -2.01
C GLU A 335 31.72 26.41 -1.87
N GLU A 336 32.47 26.03 -2.92
CA GLU A 336 33.22 24.75 -2.97
C GLU A 336 34.28 24.57 -1.87
N ARG A 337 34.65 25.63 -1.14
CA ARG A 337 35.76 25.61 -0.17
C ARG A 337 35.43 26.21 1.18
N THR A 338 34.19 26.63 1.39
CA THR A 338 33.79 27.23 2.66
C THR A 338 33.22 26.14 3.54
N ARG A 339 33.69 26.05 4.80
CA ARG A 339 33.22 25.05 5.76
C ARG A 339 32.31 25.72 6.77
N PHE A 340 31.52 24.89 7.45
CA PHE A 340 30.66 25.32 8.56
C PHE A 340 29.63 26.37 8.16
N GLN A 341 28.99 26.15 7.02
CA GLN A 341 27.83 26.91 6.57
C GLN A 341 26.60 26.00 6.56
N ALA A 342 25.45 26.59 6.82
CA ALA A 342 24.17 25.92 6.85
C ALA A 342 23.14 26.64 5.98
N ILE A 343 22.29 25.86 5.32
CA ILE A 343 21.08 26.34 4.65
C ILE A 343 19.89 25.62 5.30
N LEU A 344 18.83 26.36 5.61
CA LEU A 344 17.67 25.81 6.33
C LEU A 344 16.48 25.65 5.39
N SER A 345 15.55 24.75 5.68
CA SER A 345 14.21 24.82 5.07
C SER A 345 13.45 26.04 5.56
N GLN A 346 12.48 26.49 4.76
CA GLN A 346 11.60 27.60 5.12
C GLN A 346 10.81 27.32 6.41
N ALA A 347 10.29 26.10 6.59
CA ALA A 347 9.61 25.67 7.81
C ALA A 347 10.51 25.72 9.05
N PHE A 348 11.82 25.51 8.91
CA PHE A 348 12.73 25.68 10.04
C PHE A 348 13.09 27.15 10.27
N ALA A 349 13.24 27.92 9.20
CA ALA A 349 13.48 29.36 9.28
C ALA A 349 12.31 30.11 9.95
N ASP A 350 11.07 29.67 9.72
CA ASP A 350 9.85 30.30 10.23
C ASP A 350 9.50 29.85 11.68
N ASP A 351 10.28 28.96 12.29
CA ASP A 351 10.05 28.51 13.68
C ASP A 351 10.39 29.61 14.69
N LYS A 352 9.39 30.44 15.00
CA LYS A 352 9.49 31.52 15.99
C LYS A 352 9.90 31.06 17.38
N THR A 353 9.59 29.82 17.76
CA THR A 353 9.97 29.28 19.09
C THR A 353 11.46 28.99 19.17
N PHE A 354 12.08 28.68 18.03
CA PHE A 354 13.51 28.47 17.95
C PHE A 354 14.27 29.77 17.72
N TRP A 355 13.78 30.66 16.86
CA TRP A 355 14.49 31.87 16.42
C TRP A 355 14.17 33.16 17.19
N ASP A 356 13.19 33.15 18.11
CA ASP A 356 12.72 34.35 18.84
C ASP A 356 12.35 35.52 17.90
N ASP A 357 11.73 35.22 16.75
CA ASP A 357 11.34 36.19 15.70
C ASP A 357 12.51 36.93 15.02
N VAL A 358 13.74 36.41 15.15
CA VAL A 358 14.94 36.94 14.48
C VAL A 358 15.12 36.25 13.12
N ASP A 359 15.57 37.00 12.10
CA ASP A 359 15.91 36.40 10.79
C ASP A 359 17.06 35.38 10.99
N PRO A 360 16.87 34.11 10.59
CA PRO A 360 17.89 33.08 10.75
C PRO A 360 19.14 33.33 9.89
N ILE A 361 19.05 34.10 8.78
CA ILE A 361 20.22 34.35 7.93
C ILE A 361 21.25 35.21 8.69
N GLY A 362 22.50 34.77 8.71
CA GLY A 362 23.61 35.34 9.46
C GLY A 362 23.71 34.86 10.91
N GLN A 363 22.75 34.05 11.38
CA GLN A 363 22.80 33.46 12.71
C GLN A 363 23.73 32.26 12.76
N MET A 364 24.21 31.98 13.97
CA MET A 364 25.08 30.85 14.25
C MET A 364 24.26 29.69 14.82
N LEU A 365 24.54 28.47 14.35
CA LEU A 365 23.86 27.25 14.74
C LEU A 365 24.88 26.22 15.23
N ARG A 366 24.68 25.68 16.42
CA ARG A 366 25.48 24.57 16.95
C ARG A 366 24.94 23.28 16.36
N VAL A 367 25.77 22.59 15.59
CA VAL A 367 25.45 21.31 14.96
C VAL A 367 26.44 20.27 15.49
N PRO A 368 25.96 19.17 16.10
CA PRO A 368 26.81 18.06 16.50
C PRO A 368 27.27 17.32 15.24
N ILE A 369 28.57 17.13 15.13
CA ILE A 369 29.21 16.38 14.06
C ILE A 369 30.11 15.29 14.65
N GLU A 370 30.24 14.17 13.97
CA GLU A 370 31.15 13.10 14.39
C GLU A 370 32.52 13.27 13.72
N LEU A 371 33.56 13.52 14.51
CA LEU A 371 34.95 13.70 14.08
C LEU A 371 35.84 12.72 14.84
N ASN A 372 36.63 11.90 14.14
CA ASN A 372 37.51 10.87 14.71
C ASN A 372 36.83 9.97 15.77
N GLY A 373 35.57 9.57 15.54
CA GLY A 373 34.78 8.77 16.48
C GLY A 373 34.33 9.50 17.77
N ARG A 374 34.41 10.84 17.79
CA ARG A 374 33.89 11.69 18.87
C ARG A 374 32.86 12.67 18.34
N ILE A 375 31.80 12.90 19.11
CA ILE A 375 30.80 13.92 18.78
C ILE A 375 31.34 15.27 19.24
N GLU A 376 31.66 16.13 18.28
CA GLU A 376 32.05 17.52 18.53
C GLU A 376 30.92 18.45 18.07
N THR A 377 30.71 19.54 18.81
CA THR A 377 29.70 20.54 18.41
C THR A 377 30.37 21.66 17.66
N VAL A 378 30.03 21.83 16.38
CA VAL A 378 30.60 22.86 15.52
C VAL A 378 29.57 23.92 15.18
N ILE A 379 30.02 25.17 15.13
CA ILE A 379 29.18 26.33 14.86
C ILE A 379 29.11 26.52 13.35
N HIS A 380 27.91 26.45 12.80
CA HIS A 380 27.60 26.72 11.40
C HIS A 380 26.93 28.08 11.26
N GLU A 381 27.39 28.90 10.32
CA GLU A 381 26.70 30.13 9.94
C GLU A 381 25.56 29.81 8.98
N VAL A 382 24.36 30.31 9.26
CA VAL A 382 23.21 30.17 8.37
C VAL A 382 23.31 31.19 7.24
N ILE A 383 23.55 30.73 6.02
CA ILE A 383 23.79 31.59 4.85
C ILE A 383 22.58 31.74 3.91
N GLY A 384 21.56 30.90 4.11
CA GLY A 384 20.39 30.89 3.26
C GLY A 384 19.24 30.04 3.79
N VAL A 385 18.09 30.23 3.15
CA VAL A 385 16.85 29.50 3.41
C VAL A 385 16.33 28.96 2.08
N ALA A 386 16.20 27.65 1.98
CA ALA A 386 15.63 26.94 0.85
C ALA A 386 14.11 26.77 1.04
N GLY A 387 13.36 26.75 -0.06
CA GLY A 387 11.94 26.41 -0.04
C GLY A 387 11.70 25.02 0.54
N ASP A 388 10.53 24.82 1.14
CA ASP A 388 10.18 23.56 1.78
C ASP A 388 10.07 22.42 0.75
N THR A 389 10.80 21.36 1.01
CA THR A 389 10.82 20.13 0.20
C THR A 389 10.27 18.96 0.98
N LYS A 390 9.54 18.07 0.30
CA LYS A 390 9.23 16.73 0.83
C LYS A 390 10.53 15.93 0.96
N TYR A 391 10.79 15.31 2.11
CA TYR A 391 12.12 14.76 2.40
C TYR A 391 12.10 13.27 2.76
N ALA A 392 11.27 12.83 3.70
CA ALA A 392 11.10 11.42 4.05
C ALA A 392 9.89 10.79 3.33
N SER A 393 8.83 11.57 3.14
CA SER A 393 7.56 11.14 2.54
C SER A 393 6.91 12.26 1.75
N VAL A 394 6.11 11.90 0.75
CA VAL A 394 5.25 12.84 0.02
C VAL A 394 4.20 13.49 0.94
N ARG A 395 3.91 12.85 2.09
CA ARG A 395 2.98 13.32 3.12
C ARG A 395 3.58 14.32 4.11
N ASP A 396 4.87 14.61 4.02
CA ASP A 396 5.58 15.46 4.97
C ASP A 396 5.03 16.89 4.99
N GLU A 397 4.67 17.43 6.16
CA GLU A 397 4.27 18.83 6.30
C GLU A 397 5.15 19.52 7.33
N GLY A 398 5.65 20.71 7.01
CA GLY A 398 6.43 21.53 7.94
C GLY A 398 7.74 20.89 8.41
N ILE A 399 8.39 20.07 7.56
CA ILE A 399 9.65 19.45 7.93
C ILE A 399 10.76 20.49 8.09
N GLN A 400 11.37 20.46 9.28
CA GLN A 400 12.57 21.23 9.57
C GLN A 400 13.79 20.47 9.05
N LEU A 401 14.44 21.06 8.04
CA LEU A 401 15.56 20.45 7.33
C LEU A 401 16.79 21.37 7.40
N LEU A 402 17.93 20.76 7.66
CA LEU A 402 19.25 21.38 7.69
C LEU A 402 20.08 20.83 6.54
N TYR A 403 20.51 21.70 5.65
CA TYR A 403 21.50 21.39 4.62
C TYR A 403 22.85 21.92 5.05
N VAL A 404 23.90 21.12 4.88
CA VAL A 404 25.30 21.48 5.17
C VAL A 404 26.23 20.74 4.21
N GLN A 405 27.52 21.07 4.24
CA GLN A 405 28.56 20.38 3.44
C GLN A 405 29.31 19.30 4.21
N GLU A 406 29.16 19.23 5.53
CA GLU A 406 29.85 18.25 6.40
C GLU A 406 29.01 18.03 7.68
N LEU A 407 28.73 16.76 8.04
CA LEU A 407 28.02 16.40 9.30
C LEU A 407 28.76 15.36 10.14
N THR A 408 29.77 14.72 9.57
CA THR A 408 30.41 13.51 10.08
C THR A 408 31.65 13.27 9.21
N GLU A 409 32.57 12.41 9.66
CA GLU A 409 33.57 11.75 8.80
C GLU A 409 32.95 10.85 7.71
N ILE A 410 31.68 11.06 7.30
CA ILE A 410 31.12 10.33 6.17
C ILE A 410 31.92 10.70 4.93
N GLY A 411 32.85 9.81 4.56
CA GLY A 411 33.76 10.08 3.46
C GLY A 411 33.03 10.23 2.13
N ALA A 412 31.99 9.44 1.87
CA ALA A 412 31.33 9.46 0.57
C ALA A 412 29.88 9.92 0.63
N LEU A 413 29.55 10.92 -0.19
CA LEU A 413 28.19 11.23 -0.61
C LEU A 413 27.78 10.21 -1.68
N PRO A 414 27.01 9.15 -1.36
CA PRO A 414 26.83 8.01 -2.26
C PRO A 414 25.81 8.28 -3.37
N VAL A 415 25.15 9.44 -3.34
CA VAL A 415 24.12 9.83 -4.30
C VAL A 415 24.67 10.90 -5.23
N LEU A 416 24.54 10.66 -6.53
CA LEU A 416 24.76 11.64 -7.57
C LEU A 416 23.44 11.94 -8.28
N LEU A 417 23.01 13.20 -8.19
CA LEU A 417 21.90 13.76 -8.96
C LEU A 417 22.45 14.40 -10.22
N VAL A 418 21.84 14.10 -11.36
CA VAL A 418 22.30 14.58 -12.66
C VAL A 418 21.12 15.12 -13.44
N ARG A 419 21.19 16.39 -13.83
CA ARG A 419 20.21 17.03 -14.73
C ARG A 419 20.90 17.39 -16.05
N PRO A 420 20.58 16.70 -17.14
CA PRO A 420 20.95 17.14 -18.48
C PRO A 420 19.96 18.19 -19.01
N GLU A 421 20.39 19.04 -19.95
CA GLU A 421 19.45 19.85 -20.76
C GLU A 421 18.67 18.99 -21.76
N GLY A 422 19.26 17.88 -22.24
CA GLY A 422 18.63 16.86 -23.08
C GLY A 422 17.90 15.78 -22.27
N ASP A 423 17.71 14.59 -22.85
CA ASP A 423 17.00 13.48 -22.19
C ASP A 423 17.87 12.73 -21.15
N ALA A 424 17.42 12.71 -19.90
CA ALA A 424 18.06 11.99 -18.81
C ALA A 424 18.01 10.46 -18.99
N ALA A 425 16.99 9.93 -19.66
CA ALA A 425 16.88 8.49 -19.88
C ALA A 425 18.02 7.99 -20.81
N GLY A 426 18.32 8.75 -21.87
CA GLY A 426 19.45 8.48 -22.76
C GLY A 426 20.82 8.50 -22.06
N LEU A 427 20.98 9.31 -21.01
CA LEU A 427 22.23 9.43 -20.27
C LEU A 427 22.54 8.20 -19.39
N MET A 428 21.53 7.43 -18.99
CA MET A 428 21.69 6.32 -18.04
C MET A 428 22.72 5.28 -18.50
N SER A 429 22.74 4.94 -19.79
CA SER A 429 23.71 3.99 -20.36
C SER A 429 25.14 4.53 -20.29
N THR A 430 25.31 5.82 -20.60
CA THR A 430 26.59 6.54 -20.52
C THR A 430 27.06 6.59 -19.08
N ALA A 431 26.20 6.95 -18.13
CA ALA A 431 26.53 7.00 -16.71
C ALA A 431 26.97 5.63 -16.17
N ARG A 432 26.29 4.53 -16.55
CA ARG A 432 26.73 3.16 -16.21
C ARG A 432 28.11 2.86 -16.78
N SER A 433 28.38 3.26 -18.02
CA SER A 433 29.68 3.03 -18.65
C SER A 433 30.81 3.81 -17.97
N VAL A 434 30.56 5.06 -17.58
CA VAL A 434 31.54 5.91 -16.88
C VAL A 434 31.85 5.31 -15.51
N ALA A 435 30.82 4.90 -14.76
CA ALA A 435 31.01 4.23 -13.48
C ALA A 435 31.86 2.95 -13.60
N ALA A 436 31.54 2.10 -14.58
CA ALA A 436 32.27 0.86 -14.81
C ALA A 436 33.74 1.08 -15.24
N GLN A 437 34.04 2.20 -15.91
CA GLN A 437 35.41 2.59 -16.27
C GLN A 437 36.24 3.08 -15.07
N ILE A 438 35.59 3.66 -14.06
CA ILE A 438 36.26 4.06 -12.82
C ILE A 438 36.52 2.82 -11.98
N ASP A 439 35.46 2.07 -11.67
CA ASP A 439 35.54 0.82 -10.93
C ASP A 439 34.28 -0.05 -11.19
N GLY A 440 34.45 -1.10 -11.99
CA GLY A 440 33.36 -2.04 -12.30
C GLY A 440 32.92 -2.93 -11.13
N THR A 441 33.61 -2.88 -9.99
CA THR A 441 33.21 -3.66 -8.81
C THR A 441 32.11 -2.98 -8.01
N VAL A 442 31.94 -1.66 -8.11
CA VAL A 442 30.97 -0.89 -7.33
C VAL A 442 29.57 -1.03 -7.94
N PRO A 443 28.58 -1.59 -7.21
CA PRO A 443 27.21 -1.64 -7.69
C PRO A 443 26.58 -0.24 -7.67
N ILE A 444 26.09 0.23 -8.81
CA ILE A 444 25.37 1.50 -8.93
C ILE A 444 23.96 1.28 -9.44
N GLU A 445 22.99 1.78 -8.66
CA GLU A 445 21.59 1.87 -9.05
C GLU A 445 21.39 3.20 -9.77
N ILE A 446 21.01 3.16 -11.05
CA ILE A 446 20.73 4.34 -11.86
C ILE A 446 19.28 4.29 -12.32
N GLU A 447 18.51 5.31 -11.93
CA GLU A 447 17.08 5.44 -12.16
C GLU A 447 16.72 6.91 -12.39
N LEU A 448 15.57 7.16 -13.02
CA LEU A 448 15.02 8.51 -13.09
C LEU A 448 14.26 8.84 -11.80
N MET A 449 14.31 10.10 -11.38
CA MET A 449 13.66 10.57 -10.14
C MET A 449 12.14 10.43 -10.20
N ASP A 450 11.52 10.64 -11.37
CA ASP A 450 10.08 10.44 -11.59
C ASP A 450 9.65 8.97 -11.44
N GLN A 451 10.43 8.03 -11.97
CA GLN A 451 10.20 6.60 -11.80
C GLN A 451 10.33 6.17 -10.33
N ARG A 452 11.24 6.80 -9.57
CA ARG A 452 11.37 6.59 -8.12
C ARG A 452 10.19 7.16 -7.34
N LEU A 453 9.69 8.33 -7.71
CA LEU A 453 8.48 8.91 -7.14
C LEU A 453 7.27 7.99 -7.35
N ASP A 454 7.16 7.36 -8.51
CA ASP A 454 6.10 6.39 -8.79
C ASP A 454 6.15 5.16 -7.88
N ARG A 455 7.30 4.77 -7.30
CA ARG A 455 7.36 3.71 -6.28
C ARG A 455 6.73 4.12 -4.95
N HIS A 456 6.82 5.40 -4.60
CA HIS A 456 6.27 5.92 -3.35
C HIS A 456 4.75 6.08 -3.42
N VAL A 457 4.23 6.45 -4.59
CA VAL A 457 2.78 6.67 -4.82
C VAL A 457 2.09 5.43 -5.43
N GLY A 458 2.85 4.52 -6.03
CA GLY A 458 2.37 3.32 -6.72
C GLY A 458 1.49 2.39 -5.87
N PRO A 459 1.90 2.00 -4.64
CA PRO A 459 1.10 1.14 -3.78
C PRO A 459 -0.28 1.73 -3.46
N ALA A 460 -0.35 3.04 -3.20
CA ALA A 460 -1.62 3.74 -2.94
C ALA A 460 -2.52 3.74 -4.18
N ARG A 461 -1.95 3.91 -5.38
CA ARG A 461 -2.70 3.84 -6.65
C ARG A 461 -3.23 2.44 -6.93
N VAL A 462 -2.42 1.39 -6.72
CA VAL A 462 -2.85 -0.01 -6.89
C VAL A 462 -3.97 -0.34 -5.91
N LEU A 463 -3.84 0.04 -4.64
CA LEU A 463 -4.90 -0.14 -3.64
C LEU A 463 -6.17 0.60 -4.04
N ALA A 464 -6.08 1.86 -4.46
CA ALA A 464 -7.22 2.63 -4.91
C ALA A 464 -7.91 1.98 -6.12
N ALA A 465 -7.15 1.46 -7.08
CA ALA A 465 -7.69 0.75 -8.24
C ALA A 465 -8.41 -0.56 -7.85
N LEU A 466 -7.82 -1.37 -6.97
CA LEU A 466 -8.41 -2.61 -6.47
C LEU A 466 -9.70 -2.32 -5.67
N MET A 467 -9.66 -1.33 -4.77
CA MET A 467 -10.84 -0.89 -4.01
C MET A 467 -11.94 -0.35 -4.90
N SER A 468 -11.58 0.34 -5.99
CA SER A 468 -12.55 0.83 -6.98
C SER A 468 -13.25 -0.32 -7.68
N GLY A 469 -12.49 -1.34 -8.11
CA GLY A 469 -13.03 -2.55 -8.71
C GLY A 469 -13.98 -3.30 -7.75
N ILE A 470 -13.55 -3.46 -6.50
CA ILE A 470 -14.39 -4.04 -5.42
C ILE A 470 -15.66 -3.22 -5.23
N SER A 471 -15.57 -1.90 -5.17
CA SER A 471 -16.72 -1.01 -4.99
C SER A 471 -17.72 -1.11 -6.14
N LEU A 472 -17.23 -1.17 -7.38
CA LEU A 472 -18.06 -1.38 -8.58
C LEU A 472 -18.81 -2.71 -8.52
N LEU A 473 -18.14 -3.78 -8.12
CA LEU A 473 -18.77 -5.10 -7.92
C LEU A 473 -19.83 -5.05 -6.82
N ALA A 474 -19.52 -4.42 -5.68
CA ALA A 474 -20.45 -4.24 -4.56
C ALA A 474 -21.74 -3.55 -5.04
N TRP A 475 -21.55 -2.46 -5.78
CA TRP A 475 -22.65 -1.64 -6.29
C TRP A 475 -23.50 -2.41 -7.31
N GLY A 476 -22.87 -3.16 -8.22
CA GLY A 476 -23.57 -4.03 -9.17
C GLY A 476 -24.42 -5.10 -8.48
N VAL A 477 -23.87 -5.77 -7.47
CA VAL A 477 -24.60 -6.78 -6.67
C VAL A 477 -25.80 -6.16 -5.96
N ALA A 478 -25.64 -4.97 -5.36
CA ALA A 478 -26.72 -4.27 -4.69
C ALA A 478 -27.84 -3.84 -5.65
N ILE A 479 -27.49 -3.29 -6.82
CA ILE A 479 -28.46 -2.89 -7.85
C ILE A 479 -29.27 -4.10 -8.33
N LEU A 480 -28.61 -5.21 -8.61
CA LEU A 480 -29.28 -6.45 -9.03
C LEU A 480 -30.26 -6.96 -7.96
N GLY A 481 -29.86 -6.90 -6.68
CA GLY A 481 -30.73 -7.20 -5.55
C GLY A 481 -31.97 -6.29 -5.52
N HIS A 482 -31.77 -4.98 -5.60
CA HIS A 482 -32.86 -4.00 -5.53
C HIS A 482 -33.82 -4.07 -6.72
N LEU A 483 -33.32 -4.07 -7.96
CA LEU A 483 -34.15 -4.17 -9.16
C LEU A 483 -35.09 -5.37 -9.08
N ARG A 484 -34.58 -6.53 -8.66
CA ARG A 484 -35.37 -7.74 -8.54
C ARG A 484 -36.45 -7.64 -7.46
N THR A 485 -36.16 -7.00 -6.32
CA THR A 485 -37.16 -6.76 -5.26
C THR A 485 -38.28 -5.82 -5.71
N LEU A 486 -37.97 -4.84 -6.59
CA LEU A 486 -38.95 -3.93 -7.19
C LEU A 486 -39.80 -4.64 -8.26
N PHE A 487 -39.18 -5.48 -9.11
CA PHE A 487 -39.92 -6.26 -10.12
C PHE A 487 -40.85 -7.30 -9.49
N THR A 488 -40.41 -7.98 -8.43
CA THR A 488 -41.28 -8.92 -7.67
C THR A 488 -42.43 -8.21 -6.95
N ALA A 489 -42.23 -6.97 -6.50
CA ALA A 489 -43.31 -6.15 -5.94
C ALA A 489 -44.31 -5.68 -7.01
N ARG A 490 -43.85 -5.34 -8.22
CA ARG A 490 -44.73 -4.95 -9.35
C ARG A 490 -45.40 -6.13 -10.05
N GLY A 491 -44.86 -7.34 -9.91
CA GLY A 491 -45.36 -8.55 -10.55
C GLY A 491 -46.57 -9.21 -9.87
N GLN A 492 -47.11 -8.66 -8.78
CA GLN A 492 -48.45 -9.03 -8.29
C GLN A 492 -49.49 -8.29 -9.16
N PRO A 493 -50.12 -8.95 -10.14
CA PRO A 493 -51.09 -8.27 -11.00
C PRO A 493 -52.33 -7.95 -10.19
N HIS A 494 -52.93 -6.80 -10.50
CA HIS A 494 -54.24 -6.30 -10.08
C HIS A 494 -55.38 -7.35 -10.00
N ALA A 495 -55.34 -8.26 -9.01
CA ALA A 495 -56.46 -9.12 -8.66
C ALA A 495 -57.52 -8.37 -7.83
N ARG A 496 -57.20 -7.15 -7.36
CA ARG A 496 -58.10 -6.30 -6.57
C ARG A 496 -59.28 -5.74 -7.39
N ASN A 497 -59.14 -5.53 -8.70
CA ASN A 497 -60.23 -4.95 -9.51
C ASN A 497 -61.26 -5.97 -10.04
N ARG A 498 -60.96 -7.28 -10.06
CA ARG A 498 -61.93 -8.28 -10.58
C ARG A 498 -62.89 -8.82 -9.52
N SER A 499 -62.55 -8.73 -8.24
CA SER A 499 -63.45 -9.10 -7.13
C SER A 499 -64.48 -8.01 -6.85
N GLU A 500 -64.09 -6.73 -6.89
CA GLU A 500 -65.01 -5.60 -6.71
C GLU A 500 -66.02 -5.47 -7.87
N ASP A 501 -65.62 -5.76 -9.11
CA ASP A 501 -66.53 -5.72 -10.27
C ASP A 501 -67.52 -6.90 -10.32
N ARG A 502 -67.19 -8.04 -9.68
CA ARG A 502 -68.12 -9.17 -9.54
C ARG A 502 -69.10 -9.00 -8.37
N ALA A 503 -68.72 -8.25 -7.34
CA ALA A 503 -69.59 -7.92 -6.22
C ALA A 503 -70.62 -6.82 -6.56
N ARG A 504 -70.40 -6.03 -7.62
CA ARG A 504 -71.36 -5.04 -8.14
C ARG A 504 -72.32 -5.58 -9.22
N ARG A 505 -72.13 -6.81 -9.67
CA ARG A 505 -72.96 -7.48 -10.71
C ARG A 505 -73.81 -8.64 -10.16
N ARG A 506 -73.85 -8.83 -8.85
CA ARG A 506 -74.83 -9.65 -8.13
C ARG A 506 -75.56 -8.74 -7.16
#